data_AF-F2F9F1-F1
#
_entry.id   AF-F2F9F1-F1
#
_cell.length_a   1.000
_cell.length_b   1.000
_cell.length_c   1.000
_cell.angle_alpha   90.00
_cell.angle_beta   90.00
_cell.angle_gamma   90.00
#
_symmetry.space_group_name_H-M   'P 1'
#
loop_
_entity.id
_entity.type
_entity.pdbx_description
1 polymer ?
#
loop_
_entity_poly.entity_id
_entity_poly.type
_entity_poly.pdbx_seq_one_letter_code
_entity_poly.pdbx_strand_id
1 'polypeptide(L)' 'MEILYLVGAILFSILWFTNLVQLLEKLHQGKNIHNQKILGCVWSACLTIFIIISTSIVF' A
#
# COMPACT_ATOMS: atom_id res chain seq x y z
N MET A 1 -16.57 -5.26 -12.07
CA MET A 1 -15.39 -5.93 -11.47
C MET A 1 -14.13 -5.12 -11.71
N GLU A 2 -13.82 -4.73 -12.94
CA GLU A 2 -12.63 -3.93 -13.29
C GLU A 2 -12.50 -2.60 -12.51
N ILE A 3 -13.56 -1.80 -12.45
CA ILE A 3 -13.57 -0.54 -11.67
C ILE A 3 -13.31 -0.78 -10.18
N LEU A 4 -13.77 -1.91 -9.62
CA LEU A 4 -13.54 -2.26 -8.21
C LEU A 4 -12.05 -2.48 -7.95
N TYR A 5 -11.35 -3.17 -8.85
CA TYR A 5 -9.92 -3.41 -8.74
C TYR A 5 -9.10 -2.14 -8.96
N LEU A 6 -9.52 -1.28 -9.90
CA LEU A 6 -8.88 0.02 -10.11
C LEU A 6 -9.03 0.92 -8.86
N VAL A 7 -10.25 1.03 -8.32
CA VAL A 7 -10.51 1.79 -7.09
C VAL A 7 -9.74 1.19 -5.92
N GLY A 8 -9.68 -0.13 -5.81
CA GLY A 8 -8.89 -0.82 -4.80
C GLY A 8 -7.40 -0.47 -4.91
N ALA A 9 -6.81 -0.48 -6.10
CA ALA A 9 -5.42 -0.09 -6.32
C ALA A 9 -5.16 1.37 -5.87
N ILE A 10 -6.08 2.28 -6.16
CA ILE A 10 -5.99 3.68 -5.71
C ILE A 10 -6.06 3.76 -4.17
N LEU A 11 -6.98 3.03 -3.53
CA LEU A 11 -7.09 3.03 -2.07
C LEU A 11 -5.83 2.46 -1.40
N PHE A 12 -5.32 1.33 -1.91
CA PHE A 12 -4.09 0.73 -1.37
C PHE A 12 -2.85 1.58 -1.63
N SER A 13 -2.80 2.38 -2.70
CA SER A 13 -1.69 3.30 -2.94
C SER A 13 -1.68 4.44 -1.92
N ILE A 14 -2.84 5.00 -1.58
CA ILE A 14 -2.99 6.01 -0.53
C ILE A 14 -2.57 5.44 0.84
N LEU A 15 -3.03 4.23 1.18
CA LEU A 15 -2.67 3.56 2.43
C LEU A 15 -1.17 3.27 2.50
N TRP A 16 -0.59 2.78 1.40
CA TRP A 16 0.84 2.51 1.31
C TRP A 16 1.67 3.79 1.52
N PHE A 17 1.30 4.88 0.82
CA PHE A 17 2.02 6.15 0.92
C PHE A 17 1.87 6.78 2.31
N THR A 18 0.68 6.72 2.91
CA THR A 18 0.45 7.22 4.27
C THR A 18 1.29 6.45 5.29
N ASN A 19 1.37 5.12 5.16
CA ASN A 19 2.25 4.30 6.01
C ASN A 19 3.72 4.64 5.80
N LEU A 20 4.15 4.94 4.57
CA LEU A 20 5.52 5.38 4.28
C LEU A 20 5.84 6.71 4.99
N VAL A 21 4.95 7.70 4.92
CA VAL A 21 5.12 8.98 5.63
C VAL A 21 5.24 8.75 7.14
N GLN A 22 4.33 7.97 7.74
CA GLN A 22 4.39 7.63 9.17
C GLN A 22 5.67 6.87 9.56
N LEU A 23 6.15 5.98 8.68
CA LEU A 23 7.41 5.26 8.88
C LEU A 23 8.58 6.24 8.94
N LEU A 24 8.65 7.19 8.01
CA LEU A 24 9.70 8.21 7.94
C LEU A 24 9.67 9.14 9.16
N GLU A 25 8.49 9.59 9.58
CA GLU A 25 8.32 10.40 10.79
C GLU A 25 8.78 9.66 12.04
N LYS A 26 8.36 8.40 12.21
CA LYS A 26 8.78 7.57 13.36
C LYS A 26 10.27 7.29 13.34
N LEU A 27 10.85 7.05 12.16
CA LEU A 27 12.28 6.86 11.99
C LEU A 27 13.06 8.12 12.38
N HIS A 28 12.62 9.28 11.92
CA HIS A 28 13.21 10.58 12.27
C HIS A 28 13.13 10.86 13.79
N GLN A 29 12.01 10.49 14.42
CA GLN A 29 11.82 10.63 15.87
C GLN A 29 12.49 9.54 16.71
N GLY A 30 13.22 8.59 16.10
CA GLY A 30 13.83 7.45 16.81
C GLY A 30 12.83 6.51 17.47
N LYS A 31 11.57 6.50 17.02
CA LYS A 31 10.49 5.65 17.56
C LYS A 31 10.55 4.24 16.98
N ASN A 32 9.90 3.31 17.67
CA ASN A 32 9.76 1.94 17.17
C ASN A 32 8.95 1.92 15.85
N ILE A 33 9.54 1.30 14.83
CA ILE A 33 9.00 1.19 13.47
C ILE A 33 8.48 -0.22 13.12
N HIS A 34 8.52 -1.19 14.03
CA HIS A 34 8.16 -2.58 13.77
C HIS A 34 6.79 -2.73 13.11
N ASN A 35 5.75 -2.09 13.67
CA ASN A 35 4.40 -2.18 13.11
C ASN A 35 4.29 -1.54 11.73
N GLN A 36 4.97 -0.42 11.49
CA GLN A 36 4.94 0.27 10.19
C GLN A 36 5.66 -0.54 9.11
N LYS A 37 6.68 -1.31 9.47
CA LYS A 37 7.32 -2.26 8.54
C LYS A 37 6.34 -3.37 8.14
N ILE A 38 5.65 -3.98 9.10
CA ILE A 38 4.67 -5.04 8.83
C ILE A 38 3.50 -4.49 7.99
N LEU A 39 2.91 -3.37 8.40
CA LEU A 39 1.84 -2.71 7.63
C LEU A 39 2.30 -2.32 6.23
N GLY A 40 3.53 -1.81 6.09
CA GLY A 40 4.13 -1.50 4.79
C GLY A 40 4.18 -2.72 3.88
N CYS A 41 4.60 -3.89 4.38
CA CYS A 41 4.55 -5.14 3.64
C CYS A 41 3.13 -5.52 3.22
N VAL A 42 2.16 -5.43 4.14
CA VAL A 42 0.75 -5.75 3.86
C VAL A 42 0.19 -4.84 2.77
N TRP A 43 0.37 -3.52 2.89
CA TRP A 43 -0.10 -2.58 1.86
C TRP A 43 0.61 -2.77 0.52
N SER A 44 1.90 -3.11 0.53
CA SER A 44 2.65 -3.40 -0.71
C SER A 44 2.10 -4.64 -1.41
N ALA A 45 1.83 -5.71 -0.66
CA ALA A 45 1.27 -6.95 -1.20
C ALA A 45 -0.14 -6.73 -1.76
N CYS A 46 -1.02 -6.07 -1.01
CA CYS A 46 -2.36 -5.73 -1.47
C CYS A 46 -2.32 -4.84 -2.72
N LEU A 47 -1.52 -3.78 -2.72
CA LEU A 47 -1.38 -2.89 -3.87
C LEU A 47 -0.91 -3.65 -5.12
N THR A 48 0.10 -4.52 -4.97
CA THR A 48 0.63 -5.34 -6.06
C THR A 48 -0.43 -6.27 -6.64
N ILE A 49 -1.19 -6.97 -5.79
CA ILE A 49 -2.28 -7.86 -6.22
C ILE A 49 -3.35 -7.08 -6.99
N PHE A 50 -3.77 -5.92 -6.46
CA PHE A 50 -4.79 -5.09 -7.11
C PHE A 50 -4.32 -4.51 -8.44
N ILE A 51 -3.05 -4.11 -8.55
CA ILE A 51 -2.46 -3.66 -9.83
C ILE A 51 -2.45 -4.81 -10.84
N ILE A 52 -1.92 -5.98 -10.47
CA ILE A 52 -1.85 -7.14 -11.37
C ILE A 52 -3.23 -7.51 -11.89
N ILE A 53 -4.21 -7.66 -10.99
CA ILE A 53 -5.58 -8.00 -11.39
C ILE A 53 -6.17 -6.92 -12.28
N SER A 54 -5.98 -5.64 -11.94
CA SER A 54 -6.47 -4.53 -12.76
C SER A 54 -5.86 -4.54 -14.15
N THR A 55 -4.56 -4.81 -14.30
CA THR A 55 -3.90 -4.84 -15.61
C THR A 55 -4.22 -6.10 -16.42
N SER A 56 -4.41 -7.25 -15.76
CA SER A 56 -4.74 -8.51 -16.42
C SER A 56 -6.20 -8.59 -16.90
N ILE A 57 -7.08 -7.70 -16.43
CA ILE A 57 -8.45 -7.57 -16.95
C ILE A 57 -8.47 -6.66 -18.19
N VAL A 58 -7.50 -5.76 -18.32
CA VAL A 58 -7.39 -4.79 -19.42
C VAL A 58 -6.76 -5.40 -20.69
N PHE A 59 -6.03 -6.51 -20.55
CA PHE A 59 -5.44 -7.30 -21.66
C PHE A 59 -6.23 -8.57 -21.91
#